data_AF-A0A8C0GIN9-F1
#
_entry.id   AF-A0A8C0GIN9-F1
#
_cell.length_a   1.000
_cell.length_b   1.000
_cell.length_c   1.000
_cell.angle_alpha   90.00
_cell.angle_beta   90.00
_cell.angle_gamma   90.00
#
_symmetry.space_group_name_H-M   'P 1'
#
loop_
_entity.id
_entity.type
_entity.pdbx_description
1 polymer ?
#
loop_
_entity_poly.entity_id
_entity_poly.type
_entity_poly.pdbx_seq_one_letter_code
_entity_poly.pdbx_strand_id
1 'polypeptide(L)'
;MSNEVETTNINNQPEQQAVPKAPASKKEKKKGSEKTDEFLLARFKGDGVRYKAKLIGIDDVPEARGDKMSQDSMMKLKGMAVAARSQGQHKQKIWVNISLSGIKIIDEKTGVRIQNWLCA
;
A
#
# COMPACT_ATOMS: atom_id res chain seq x y z
N MET A 1 39.83 -0.98 -38.85
CA MET A 1 38.79 0.06 -38.92
C MET A 1 38.23 0.21 -37.53
N SER A 2 38.81 1.14 -36.78
CA SER A 2 38.38 1.54 -35.43
C SER A 2 37.35 2.65 -35.60
N ASN A 3 36.25 2.61 -34.87
CA ASN A 3 35.41 3.79 -34.67
C ASN A 3 35.33 4.08 -33.18
N GLU A 4 35.68 5.33 -32.87
CA GLU A 4 35.81 5.91 -31.54
C GLU A 4 34.51 6.52 -31.03
N VAL A 5 34.58 6.82 -29.74
CA VAL A 5 33.68 7.53 -28.82
C VAL A 5 33.13 8.84 -29.39
N GLU A 6 31.87 9.20 -29.07
CA GLU A 6 31.58 10.55 -28.56
C GLU A 6 30.25 10.70 -27.81
N THR A 7 30.39 11.35 -26.67
CA THR A 7 29.42 11.77 -25.66
C THR A 7 28.68 13.01 -26.15
N THR A 8 27.36 13.11 -25.96
CA THR A 8 26.71 14.43 -25.88
C THR A 8 25.48 14.42 -24.95
N ASN A 9 25.70 14.99 -23.76
CA ASN A 9 24.70 15.58 -22.88
C ASN A 9 24.07 16.79 -23.58
N ILE A 10 22.73 16.87 -23.65
CA ILE A 10 22.03 18.18 -23.69
C ILE A 10 20.77 18.14 -22.82
N ASN A 11 20.92 18.84 -21.70
CA ASN A 11 19.94 19.43 -20.81
C ASN A 11 18.95 20.35 -21.55
N ASN A 12 17.66 20.31 -21.21
CA ASN A 12 16.79 21.48 -21.35
C ASN A 12 15.63 21.45 -20.35
N GLN A 13 15.71 22.39 -19.43
CA GLN A 13 14.73 22.84 -18.43
C GLN A 13 13.72 23.79 -19.10
N PRO A 14 12.52 24.00 -18.50
CA PRO A 14 11.98 25.36 -18.49
C PRO A 14 11.89 25.99 -17.10
N GLU A 15 12.04 27.30 -17.12
CA GLU A 15 12.36 28.25 -16.06
C GLU A 15 11.41 28.34 -14.86
N GLN A 16 12.01 28.81 -13.77
CA GLN A 16 11.42 29.31 -12.55
C GLN A 16 10.69 30.65 -12.78
N GLN A 17 9.54 30.84 -12.13
CA GLN A 17 9.10 32.16 -11.68
C GLN A 17 9.07 32.18 -10.14
N ALA A 18 9.75 33.17 -9.57
CA ALA A 18 10.05 33.32 -8.15
C ALA A 18 9.10 34.32 -7.46
N VAL A 19 8.66 33.98 -6.24
CA VAL A 19 8.03 34.89 -5.26
C VAL A 19 8.55 34.49 -3.85
N PRO A 20 8.82 35.44 -2.92
CA PRO A 20 10.03 35.46 -2.08
C PRO A 20 9.99 34.73 -0.71
N LYS A 21 11.20 34.55 -0.14
CA LYS A 21 11.55 33.94 1.16
C LYS A 21 11.04 34.73 2.38
N ALA A 22 10.50 34.03 3.39
CA ALA A 22 10.71 34.26 4.84
C ALA A 22 10.02 33.18 5.71
N PRO A 23 10.43 32.95 6.98
CA PRO A 23 10.61 31.61 7.54
C PRO A 23 9.64 31.20 8.65
N ALA A 24 9.78 29.92 9.05
CA ALA A 24 9.36 29.31 10.31
C ALA A 24 7.86 29.04 10.54
N SER A 25 7.53 27.76 10.62
CA SER A 25 6.54 27.24 11.58
C SER A 25 6.89 25.79 11.90
N LYS A 26 7.65 25.60 12.99
CA LYS A 26 7.58 24.38 13.79
C LYS A 26 6.11 24.12 14.09
N LYS A 27 5.50 23.11 13.47
CA LYS A 27 4.20 22.61 13.90
C LYS A 27 4.28 21.12 14.12
N GLU A 28 4.64 20.83 15.36
CA GLU A 28 4.07 19.77 16.17
C GLU A 28 4.11 18.39 15.53
N LYS A 29 5.20 17.70 15.87
CA LYS A 29 5.22 16.29 16.22
C LYS A 29 3.87 15.95 16.88
N LYS A 30 2.90 15.46 16.09
CA LYS A 30 1.71 14.80 16.62
C LYS A 30 2.26 13.69 17.48
N LYS A 31 2.15 13.90 18.80
CA LYS A 31 2.49 12.98 19.87
C LYS A 31 1.87 11.65 19.47
N GLY A 32 2.68 10.76 18.90
CA GLY A 32 2.26 9.40 18.64
C GLY A 32 1.83 8.89 19.99
N SER A 33 0.58 8.47 20.11
CA SER A 33 0.11 7.70 21.27
C SER A 33 1.22 6.69 21.55
N GLU A 34 1.84 6.76 22.73
CA GLU A 34 2.90 5.84 23.11
C GLU A 34 2.34 4.45 22.88
N LYS A 35 2.86 3.76 21.86
CA LYS A 35 2.45 2.41 21.50
C LYS A 35 3.14 1.47 22.47
N THR A 36 2.79 1.60 23.75
CA THR A 36 3.25 0.69 24.78
C THR A 36 2.75 -0.71 24.44
N ASP A 37 3.53 -1.73 24.80
CA ASP A 37 3.16 -3.11 24.49
C ASP A 37 1.81 -3.49 25.10
N GLU A 38 1.49 -2.96 26.28
CA GLU A 38 0.20 -3.17 26.93
C GLU A 38 -0.97 -2.60 26.12
N PHE A 39 -0.81 -1.43 25.51
CA PHE A 39 -1.81 -0.85 24.60
C PHE A 39 -1.97 -1.69 23.32
N LEU A 40 -0.86 -2.15 22.73
CA LEU A 40 -0.89 -2.99 21.54
C LEU A 40 -1.55 -4.34 21.82
N LEU A 41 -1.24 -4.94 22.98
CA LEU A 41 -1.83 -6.20 23.40
C LEU A 41 -3.34 -6.05 23.64
N ALA A 42 -3.77 -5.00 24.34
CA ALA A 42 -5.19 -4.72 24.54
C ALA A 42 -5.92 -4.47 23.20
N ARG A 43 -5.26 -3.83 22.23
CA ARG A 43 -5.85 -3.50 20.92
C ARG A 43 -5.95 -4.68 19.97
N PHE A 44 -4.98 -5.60 19.98
CA PHE A 44 -4.89 -6.69 19.02
C PHE A 44 -5.25 -8.07 19.59
N LYS A 45 -5.43 -8.19 20.92
CA LYS A 45 -5.93 -9.42 21.56
C LYS A 45 -7.38 -9.71 21.16
N GLY A 46 -7.73 -10.99 21.09
CA GLY A 46 -9.07 -11.44 20.73
C GLY A 46 -9.42 -11.10 19.29
N ASP A 47 -10.52 -10.38 19.09
CA ASP A 47 -11.01 -10.00 17.76
C ASP A 47 -10.16 -8.91 17.09
N GLY A 48 -9.28 -8.22 17.82
CA GLY A 48 -8.41 -7.18 17.27
C GLY A 48 -9.18 -6.01 16.65
N VAL A 49 -8.74 -5.56 15.48
CA VAL A 49 -9.24 -4.34 14.82
C VAL A 49 -9.71 -4.62 13.40
N ARG A 50 -10.94 -4.17 13.10
CA ARG A 50 -11.54 -4.29 11.77
C ARG A 50 -11.55 -2.96 11.01
N TYR A 51 -11.15 -3.00 9.75
CA TYR A 51 -11.16 -1.86 8.84
C TYR A 51 -12.02 -2.16 7.60
N LYS A 52 -12.88 -1.21 7.21
CA LYS A 52 -13.59 -1.30 5.92
C LYS A 52 -12.60 -1.05 4.79
N ALA A 53 -12.55 -1.97 3.83
CA ALA A 53 -11.67 -1.89 2.67
C ALA A 53 -12.32 -2.47 1.41
N LYS A 54 -11.58 -2.45 0.30
CA LYS A 54 -11.96 -3.10 -0.95
C LYS A 54 -10.86 -4.02 -1.42
N LEU A 55 -11.21 -5.24 -1.80
CA LEU A 55 -10.26 -6.21 -2.37
C LEU A 55 -9.95 -5.85 -3.82
N ILE A 56 -8.67 -5.63 -4.14
CA ILE A 56 -8.23 -5.36 -5.53
C ILE A 56 -8.10 -6.69 -6.29
N GLY A 57 -7.43 -7.66 -5.67
CA GLY A 57 -7.24 -9.01 -6.17
C GLY A 57 -6.19 -9.75 -5.32
N ILE A 58 -5.89 -10.98 -5.71
CA ILE A 58 -4.89 -11.85 -5.10
C ILE A 58 -3.95 -12.28 -6.24
N ASP A 59 -2.64 -12.21 -5.99
CA ASP A 59 -1.62 -12.59 -6.97
C ASP A 59 -0.63 -13.53 -6.29
N ASP A 60 -0.27 -14.60 -6.98
CA ASP A 60 0.74 -15.55 -6.51
C ASP A 60 2.12 -15.00 -6.85
N VAL A 61 3.00 -14.95 -5.85
CA VAL A 61 4.33 -14.37 -5.96
C VAL A 61 5.42 -15.42 -5.69
N PRO A 62 6.57 -15.34 -6.37
CA PRO A 62 7.61 -16.37 -6.28
C PRO A 62 8.43 -16.33 -4.98
N GLU A 63 8.58 -15.15 -4.36
CA GLU A 63 9.33 -15.01 -3.10
C GLU A 63 8.45 -14.42 -1.99
N ALA A 64 8.80 -14.72 -0.74
CA ALA A 64 8.06 -14.23 0.42
C ALA A 64 8.26 -12.74 0.71
N ARG A 65 9.31 -12.11 0.15
CA ARG A 65 9.68 -10.70 0.39
C ARG A 65 10.30 -10.09 -0.85
N GLY A 66 10.05 -8.80 -1.07
CA GLY A 66 10.66 -8.02 -2.14
C GLY A 66 9.80 -6.82 -2.53
N ASP A 67 10.36 -5.62 -2.42
CA ASP A 67 9.62 -4.38 -2.72
C ASP A 67 9.24 -4.28 -4.19
N LYS A 68 10.20 -4.57 -5.08
CA LYS A 68 9.98 -4.59 -6.53
C LYS A 68 8.89 -5.59 -6.91
N MET A 69 8.96 -6.80 -6.37
CA MET A 69 7.97 -7.85 -6.60
C MET A 69 6.57 -7.43 -6.14
N SER A 70 6.47 -6.88 -4.92
CA SER A 70 5.20 -6.40 -4.38
C SER A 70 4.62 -5.26 -5.22
N GLN A 71 5.48 -4.38 -5.75
CA GLN A 71 5.08 -3.30 -6.64
C GLN A 71 4.58 -3.83 -7.98
N ASP A 72 5.29 -4.78 -8.60
CA ASP A 72 4.93 -5.39 -9.87
C ASP A 72 3.57 -6.11 -9.77
N SER A 73 3.38 -6.93 -8.73
CA SER A 73 2.08 -7.59 -8.44
C SER A 73 0.96 -6.58 -8.19
N MET A 74 1.24 -5.50 -7.46
CA MET A 74 0.25 -4.44 -7.23
C MET A 74 -0.15 -3.72 -8.53
N MET A 75 0.80 -3.45 -9.43
CA MET A 75 0.52 -2.85 -10.74
C MET A 75 -0.31 -3.79 -11.62
N LYS A 76 0.05 -5.07 -11.69
CA LYS A 76 -0.70 -6.12 -12.40
C LYS A 76 -2.15 -6.18 -11.92
N LEU A 77 -2.36 -6.31 -10.61
CA LEU A 77 -3.70 -6.39 -10.00
C LEU A 77 -4.51 -5.12 -10.24
N LYS A 78 -3.89 -3.94 -10.19
CA LYS A 78 -4.55 -2.67 -10.51
C LYS A 78 -4.97 -2.61 -11.97
N GLY A 79 -4.11 -3.03 -12.91
CA GLY A 79 -4.42 -3.10 -14.33
C GLY A 79 -5.62 -4.02 -14.62
N MET A 80 -5.62 -5.21 -14.03
CA MET A 80 -6.76 -6.14 -14.11
C MET A 80 -8.03 -5.54 -13.51
N ALA A 81 -7.93 -4.87 -12.35
CA ALA A 81 -9.09 -4.23 -11.73
C ALA A 81 -9.64 -3.04 -12.55
N VAL A 82 -8.82 -2.38 -13.36
CA VAL A 82 -9.25 -1.33 -14.30
C VAL A 82 -10.00 -1.97 -15.47
N ALA A 83 -9.48 -3.06 -16.04
CA ALA A 83 -10.16 -3.81 -17.10
C ALA A 83 -11.49 -4.42 -16.63
N ALA A 84 -11.53 -5.01 -15.43
CA ALA A 84 -12.77 -5.52 -14.85
C ALA A 84 -13.79 -4.40 -14.61
N ARG A 85 -13.33 -3.20 -14.23
CA ARG A 85 -14.20 -2.04 -14.06
C ARG A 85 -14.81 -1.56 -15.36
N SER A 86 -14.10 -1.61 -16.49
CA SER A 86 -14.68 -1.27 -17.79
C SER A 86 -15.76 -2.28 -18.22
N GLN A 87 -15.71 -3.51 -17.70
CA GLN A 87 -16.75 -4.53 -17.84
C GLN A 87 -17.87 -4.41 -16.78
N GLY A 88 -17.85 -3.36 -15.94
CA GLY A 88 -18.85 -3.14 -14.90
C GLY A 88 -18.65 -3.92 -13.60
N GLN A 89 -17.56 -4.68 -13.47
CA GLN A 89 -17.24 -5.37 -12.21
C GLN A 89 -16.65 -4.40 -11.19
N HIS A 90 -17.23 -4.39 -9.99
CA HIS A 90 -16.77 -3.56 -8.88
C HIS A 90 -15.98 -4.39 -7.87
N LYS A 91 -14.91 -3.79 -7.34
CA LYS A 91 -14.11 -4.38 -6.25
C LYS A 91 -15.01 -4.80 -5.08
N GLN A 92 -14.80 -6.00 -4.57
CA GLN A 92 -15.54 -6.53 -3.43
C GLN A 92 -15.26 -5.67 -2.19
N LYS A 93 -16.31 -5.30 -1.46
CA LYS A 93 -16.16 -4.61 -0.18
C LYS A 93 -15.91 -5.64 0.91
N ILE A 94 -14.87 -5.42 1.70
CA ILE A 94 -14.39 -6.38 2.69
C ILE A 94 -14.12 -5.69 4.02
N TRP A 95 -14.09 -6.50 5.07
CA TRP A 95 -13.48 -6.18 6.35
C TRP A 95 -12.11 -6.82 6.43
N VAL A 96 -11.09 -6.00 6.68
CA VAL A 96 -9.76 -6.47 7.04
C VAL A 96 -9.68 -6.47 8.55
N ASN A 97 -9.57 -7.66 9.14
CA ASN A 97 -9.37 -7.82 10.58
C ASN A 97 -7.91 -8.10 10.90
N ILE A 98 -7.30 -7.28 11.75
CA ILE A 98 -5.92 -7.39 12.22
C ILE A 98 -5.95 -7.71 13.71
N SER A 99 -5.39 -8.85 14.08
CA SER A 99 -5.34 -9.35 15.46
C SER A 99 -4.00 -10.05 15.72
N LEU A 100 -3.74 -10.44 16.96
CA LEU A 100 -2.57 -11.29 17.29
C LEU A 100 -2.60 -12.64 16.56
N SER A 101 -3.79 -13.11 16.13
CA SER A 101 -3.88 -14.31 15.29
C SER A 101 -3.43 -14.09 13.84
N GLY A 102 -3.22 -12.84 13.42
CA GLY A 102 -2.86 -12.46 12.06
C GLY A 102 -3.96 -11.65 11.36
N ILE A 103 -4.04 -11.80 10.03
CA ILE A 103 -4.90 -11.01 9.15
C ILE A 103 -6.00 -11.88 8.56
N LYS A 104 -7.26 -11.46 8.78
CA LYS A 104 -8.44 -12.10 8.19
C LYS A 104 -9.12 -11.15 7.22
N ILE A 105 -9.49 -11.66 6.05
CA ILE A 105 -10.31 -10.95 5.07
C ILE A 105 -11.70 -11.56 5.10
N ILE A 106 -12.70 -10.72 5.37
CA ILE A 106 -14.11 -11.12 5.49
C ILE A 106 -14.93 -10.30 4.50
N ASP A 107 -15.84 -10.94 3.77
CA ASP A 107 -16.75 -10.22 2.89
C ASP A 107 -17.72 -9.34 3.69
N GLU A 108 -17.93 -8.08 3.27
CA GLU A 108 -18.84 -7.17 3.98
C GLU A 108 -20.31 -7.61 3.84
N LYS A 109 -20.68 -8.23 2.71
CA LYS A 109 -22.07 -8.62 2.45
C LYS A 109 -22.45 -9.94 3.11
N THR A 110 -21.65 -10.98 2.88
CA THR A 110 -21.98 -12.34 3.33
C THR A 110 -21.43 -12.67 4.71
N GLY A 111 -20.43 -11.92 5.19
CA GLY A 111 -19.72 -12.26 6.44
C GLY A 111 -18.83 -13.50 6.33
N VAL A 112 -18.68 -14.08 5.13
CA VAL A 112 -17.85 -15.26 4.89
C VAL A 112 -16.37 -14.86 4.93
N ARG A 113 -15.55 -15.70 5.57
CA ARG A 113 -14.08 -15.58 5.58
C ARG A 113 -13.53 -15.96 4.20
N ILE A 114 -12.86 -15.02 3.54
CA ILE A 114 -12.26 -15.19 2.21
C ILE A 114 -10.81 -15.69 2.36
N GLN A 115 -10.03 -15.08 3.25
CA GLN A 115 -8.62 -15.41 3.46
C GLN A 115 -8.23 -15.27 4.94
N ASN A 116 -7.28 -16.08 5.39
CA ASN A 116 -6.72 -16.05 6.75
C ASN A 116 -5.22 -16.29 6.71
N TRP A 117 -4.43 -15.28 7.06
CA TRP A 117 -2.98 -15.34 7.18
C TRP A 117 -2.61 -15.31 8.65
N LEU A 118 -1.96 -16.37 9.12
CA LEU A 118 -1.51 -16.49 10.50
C LEU A 118 -0.21 -15.71 10.68
N CYS A 119 -0.07 -15.04 11.83
CA CYS A 119 1.22 -14.48 12.23
C CYS A 119 2.10 -15.65 12.72
N ALA A 120 3.18 -15.97 12.01
CA ALA A 120 4.16 -17.00 12.37
C ALA A 120 5.43 -16.36 12.96
#